data_AF-A0A9X3WJ64-F1
#
_entry.id   AF-A0A9X3WJ64-F1
#
_cell.length_a   1.000
_cell.length_b   1.000
_cell.length_c   1.000
_cell.angle_alpha   90.00
_cell.angle_beta   90.00
_cell.angle_gamma   90.00
#
_symmetry.space_group_name_H-M   'P 1'
#
loop_
_entity.id
_entity.type
_entity.pdbx_description
1 polymer ?
#
loop_
_entity_poly.entity_id
_entity_poly.type
_entity_poly.pdbx_seq_one_letter_code
_entity_poly.pdbx_strand_id
1 'polypeptide(L)' 'MSSTKIMLLGIALMLIAIYIPHEAGFRTAGSEIFLLAIGFLIVIVGFFKKDKKDKL' A
#
# COMPACT_ATOMS: atom_id res chain seq x y z
N MET A 1 -12.58 -1.18 9.82
CA MET A 1 -11.45 -2.04 9.40
C MET A 1 -10.36 -1.97 10.46
N SER A 2 -9.90 -3.12 10.96
CA SER A 2 -8.71 -3.23 11.82
C SER A 2 -7.48 -2.65 11.11
N SER A 3 -6.52 -2.08 11.86
CA SER A 3 -5.27 -1.51 11.33
C SER A 3 -4.58 -2.45 10.35
N THR A 4 -4.51 -3.74 10.72
CA THR A 4 -3.87 -4.78 9.89
C THR A 4 -4.49 -4.90 8.51
N LYS A 5 -5.82 -4.73 8.39
CA LYS A 5 -6.51 -4.80 7.08
C LYS A 5 -6.13 -3.61 6.18
N ILE A 6 -5.88 -2.45 6.76
CA ILE A 6 -5.48 -1.23 6.04
C ILE A 6 -4.01 -1.34 5.60
N MET A 7 -3.17 -1.88 6.48
CA MET A 7 -1.77 -2.18 6.13
C MET A 7 -1.69 -3.22 5.01
N LEU A 8 -2.50 -4.30 5.07
CA LEU A 8 -2.55 -5.31 4.00
C LEU A 8 -2.97 -4.70 2.66
N LEU A 9 -3.93 -3.77 2.67
CA LEU A 9 -4.36 -3.07 1.46
C LEU A 9 -3.23 -2.24 0.84
N GLY A 10 -2.49 -1.48 1.65
CA GLY A 10 -1.34 -0.72 1.19
C GLY A 10 -0.24 -1.62 0.61
N ILE A 11 0.05 -2.76 1.25
CA ILE A 11 1.02 -3.74 0.75
C ILE A 11 0.57 -4.35 -0.58
N ALA A 12 -0.71 -4.70 -0.73
CA ALA A 12 -1.25 -5.22 -1.98
C ALA A 12 -1.09 -4.22 -3.15
N LEU A 13 -1.35 -2.93 -2.91
CA LEU A 13 -1.15 -1.87 -3.91
C LEU A 13 0.33 -1.73 -4.31
N MET A 14 1.26 -1.85 -3.36
CA MET A 14 2.70 -1.82 -3.67
C MET A 14 3.15 -3.02 -4.49
N LEU A 15 2.63 -4.23 -4.21
CA LEU A 15 2.94 -5.43 -4.99
C LEU A 15 2.44 -5.31 -6.43
N ILE A 16 1.23 -4.77 -6.62
CA ILE A 16 0.67 -4.47 -7.94
C ILE A 16 1.56 -3.47 -8.68
N ALA A 17 2.00 -2.41 -8.00
CA ALA A 17 2.85 -1.38 -8.57
C ALA A 17 4.24 -1.89 -8.99
N ILE A 18 4.79 -2.89 -8.29
CA ILE A 18 6.09 -3.51 -8.63
C ILE A 18 5.93 -4.55 -9.75
N TYR A 19 4.84 -5.32 -9.73
CA TYR A 19 4.69 -6.49 -10.60
C TYR A 19 4.14 -6.15 -11.98
N ILE A 20 3.18 -5.23 -12.09
CA ILE A 20 2.54 -4.86 -13.36
C ILE A 20 3.50 -4.25 -14.39
N PRO A 21 4.36 -3.27 -14.06
CA PRO A 21 5.18 -2.61 -15.08
C PRO A 21 6.31 -3.47 -15.65
N HIS A 22 6.55 -4.64 -15.06
CA HIS A 22 7.48 -5.62 -15.60
C HIS A 22 7.03 -6.15 -16.97
N GLU A 23 5.73 -6.14 -17.25
CA GLU A 23 5.16 -6.55 -18.53
C GLU A 23 5.26 -5.43 -19.57
N ALA A 24 5.77 -5.76 -20.77
CA ALA A 24 6.03 -4.78 -21.82
C ALA A 24 4.79 -3.98 -22.27
N GLY A 25 3.59 -4.53 -22.09
CA GLY A 25 2.31 -3.87 -22.41
C GLY A 25 1.81 -2.89 -21.34
N PHE A 26 2.39 -2.90 -20.13
CA PHE A 26 1.96 -2.09 -18.99
C PHE A 26 3.08 -1.19 -18.43
N ARG A 27 4.16 -0.98 -19.20
CA ARG A 27 5.23 -0.02 -18.83
C ARG A 27 4.62 1.36 -18.61
N THR A 28 4.49 1.71 -17.34
CA THR A 28 3.71 2.85 -16.89
C THR A 28 4.58 4.08 -16.75
N ALA A 29 5.60 4.28 -17.59
CA ALA A 29 6.38 5.52 -17.75
C ALA A 29 6.63 6.33 -16.46
N GLY A 30 6.93 5.68 -15.32
CA GLY A 30 7.17 6.34 -14.02
C GLY A 30 5.97 6.51 -13.08
N SER A 31 4.74 6.21 -13.50
CA SER A 31 3.53 6.17 -12.64
C SER A 31 3.62 5.07 -11.56
N GLU A 32 4.47 4.07 -11.80
CA GLU A 32 4.81 2.94 -10.91
C GLU A 32 5.28 3.45 -9.54
N ILE A 33 6.14 4.47 -9.56
CA ILE A 33 6.70 5.10 -8.37
C ILE A 33 5.61 5.85 -7.60
N PHE A 34 4.67 6.46 -8.33
CA PHE A 34 3.53 7.17 -7.75
C PHE A 34 2.59 6.21 -7.02
N LEU A 35 2.31 5.06 -7.62
CA LEU A 35 1.46 4.00 -7.07
C LEU A 35 2.12 3.32 -5.86
N LEU A 36 3.44 3.11 -5.91
CA LEU A 36 4.26 2.67 -4.77
C LEU A 36 4.20 3.66 -3.60
N ALA A 37 4.38 4.96 -3.86
CA ALA A 37 4.34 5.99 -2.85
C ALA A 37 2.97 6.09 -2.17
N ILE A 38 1.89 5.97 -2.94
CA ILE A 38 0.52 5.93 -2.40
C ILE A 38 0.32 4.68 -1.52
N GLY A 39 0.75 3.50 -1.99
CA GLY A 39 0.68 2.26 -1.20
C GLY A 39 1.43 2.38 0.12
N PHE A 40 2.62 2.99 0.10
CA PHE A 40 3.41 3.27 1.29
C PHE A 40 2.71 4.21 2.28
N LEU A 41 2.12 5.30 1.79
CA LEU A 41 1.34 6.23 2.63
C LEU A 41 0.16 5.52 3.32
N ILE A 42 -0.52 4.61 2.61
CA ILE A 42 -1.63 3.83 3.18
C ILE A 42 -1.13 2.89 4.30
N VAL A 43 0.04 2.26 4.14
CA VAL A 43 0.67 1.45 5.20
C VAL A 43 1.01 2.31 6.41
N ILE A 44 1.62 3.48 6.21
CA ILE A 44 1.93 4.43 7.28
C ILE A 44 0.65 4.83 8.03
N VAL A 45 -0.41 5.20 7.30
CA VAL A 45 -1.71 5.54 7.90
C VAL A 45 -2.29 4.35 8.68
N GLY A 46 -2.21 3.13 8.14
CA GLY A 46 -2.61 1.92 8.85
C GLY A 46 -1.81 1.72 10.14
N PHE A 47 -0.49 1.87 10.08
CA PHE A 47 0.43 1.71 11.21
C PHE A 47 0.16 2.72 12.33
N PHE A 48 -0.03 4.00 12.00
CA PHE A 48 -0.36 5.04 12.97
C PHE A 48 -1.82 5.01 13.43
N LYS A 49 -2.68 4.25 12.74
CA LYS A 49 -4.06 4.05 13.18
C LYS A 49 -4.05 3.18 14.42
N LYS A 50 -3.98 3.86 15.57
CA LYS A 50 -4.06 3.32 16.92
C LYS A 50 -5.21 2.30 16.96
N ASP A 51 -4.88 1.01 17.02
CA ASP A 51 -5.86 -0.01 17.38
C ASP A 51 -6.36 0.42 18.77
N LYS A 52 -7.64 0.81 18.87
CA LYS A 52 -8.32 1.12 20.13
C LYS A 52 -8.51 -0.17 20.96
N LYS A 53 -7.43 -0.89 21.22
CA LYS A 53 -7.35 -2.05 22.11
C LYS A 53 -6.47 -1.75 23.33
N ASP A 54 -6.32 -0.48 23.66
CA ASP A 54 -5.70 -0.06 24.91
C ASP A 54 -6.79 0.58 25.78
N LYS A 55 -7.56 -0.29 26.42
CA LYS A 55 -8.25 -0.12 27.72
C LYS A 55 -8.74 -1.50 28.14
N LEU A 56 -7.81 -2.29 28.67
CA LEU A 56 -8.11 -3.39 29.58
C LEU A 56 -8.01 -2.82 31.00
#